data_AF-A0A0S8ZAI9-F1
#
_entry.id   AF-A0A0S8ZAI9-F1
#
_cell.length_a   1.000
_cell.length_b   1.000
_cell.length_c   1.000
_cell.angle_alpha   90.00
_cell.angle_beta   90.00
_cell.angle_gamma   90.00
#
_symmetry.space_group_name_H-M   'P 1'
#
loop_
_entity.id
_entity.type
_entity.pdbx_description
1 polymer ?
#
loop_
_entity_poly.entity_id
_entity_poly.type
_entity_poly.pdbx_seq_one_letter_code
_entity_poly.pdbx_strand_id
1 'polypeptide(L)'
;MTCQHAISLGRHAGNNVAAHILGVAPTPYSQPKYVTCLDLGAWGAVYTEGWDRQVKLIKEEAKALKTQINTLWIYPPAADRATALASADPMIPVA
;
A
#
# COMPACT_ATOMS: atom_id res chain seq x y z
N MET A 1 1.53 11.70 -5.93
CA MET A 1 1.51 10.24 -5.68
C MET A 1 1.67 9.99 -4.19
N THR A 2 0.91 9.05 -3.60
CA THR A 2 1.05 8.65 -2.19
C THR A 2 1.80 7.32 -2.10
N CYS A 3 2.52 7.08 -1.00
CA CYS A 3 3.22 5.81 -0.77
C CYS A 3 2.26 4.60 -0.74
N GLN A 4 1.00 4.82 -0.36
CA GLN A 4 -0.06 3.81 -0.39
C GLN A 4 -0.21 3.15 -1.75
N HIS A 5 -0.14 3.93 -2.84
CA HIS A 5 -0.39 3.40 -4.18
C HIS A 5 0.82 2.64 -4.74
N ALA A 6 2.03 2.94 -4.24
CA ALA A 6 3.27 2.48 -4.85
C ALA A 6 3.39 0.95 -4.89
N ILE A 7 2.97 0.25 -3.83
CA ILE A 7 3.11 -1.21 -3.73
C ILE A 7 2.20 -1.92 -4.75
N SER A 8 0.90 -1.64 -4.74
CA SER A 8 -0.04 -2.28 -5.68
C SER A 8 0.23 -1.85 -7.12
N LEU A 9 0.44 -0.55 -7.36
CA LEU A 9 0.79 -0.07 -8.69
C LEU A 9 2.06 -0.75 -9.21
N GLY A 10 3.07 -0.94 -8.36
CA GLY A 10 4.31 -1.65 -8.70
C GLY A 10 4.07 -3.12 -9.07
N ARG A 11 3.24 -3.85 -8.31
CA ARG A 11 2.85 -5.24 -8.61
C ARG A 11 2.16 -5.36 -9.98
N HIS A 12 1.18 -4.50 -10.25
CA HIS A 12 0.49 -4.46 -11.54
C HIS A 12 1.42 -4.07 -12.69
N ALA A 13 2.27 -3.07 -12.49
CA ALA A 13 3.23 -2.63 -13.51
C ALA A 13 4.20 -3.75 -13.89
N GLY A 14 4.82 -4.41 -12.89
CA GLY A 14 5.73 -5.52 -13.12
C GLY A 14 5.05 -6.72 -13.81
N ASN A 15 3.86 -7.09 -13.34
CA ASN A 15 3.07 -8.17 -13.94
C ASN A 15 2.71 -7.87 -15.40
N ASN A 16 2.26 -6.64 -15.70
CA ASN A 16 1.82 -6.26 -17.04
C ASN A 16 2.99 -6.13 -18.04
N VAL A 17 4.18 -5.74 -17.59
CA VAL A 17 5.40 -5.80 -18.42
C VAL A 17 5.71 -7.26 -18.81
N ALA A 18 5.64 -8.19 -17.85
CA ALA A 18 5.84 -9.61 -18.14
C ALA A 18 4.74 -10.16 -19.08
N ALA A 19 3.48 -9.79 -18.86
CA ALA A 19 2.36 -10.17 -19.71
C ALA A 19 2.56 -9.69 -21.16
N HIS A 20 3.02 -8.45 -21.34
CA HIS A 20 3.35 -7.90 -22.65
C HIS A 20 4.45 -8.68 -23.36
N ILE A 21 5.53 -9.02 -22.66
CA ILE A 21 6.64 -9.82 -23.21
C ILE A 21 6.18 -11.23 -23.61
N LEU A 22 5.26 -11.83 -22.83
CA LEU A 22 4.73 -13.17 -23.07
C LEU A 22 3.56 -13.21 -24.07
N GLY A 23 3.06 -12.05 -24.53
CA GLY A 23 1.92 -11.97 -25.44
C GLY A 23 0.57 -12.38 -24.82
N VAL A 24 0.43 -12.29 -23.49
CA VAL A 24 -0.82 -12.59 -22.76
C VAL A 24 -1.53 -11.32 -22.30
N ALA A 25 -2.81 -11.44 -21.96
CA ALA A 25 -3.62 -10.30 -21.53
C ALA A 25 -3.08 -9.67 -20.22
N PRO A 26 -2.96 -8.34 -20.14
CA PRO A 26 -2.57 -7.66 -18.90
C PRO A 26 -3.71 -7.61 -17.89
N THR A 27 -3.37 -7.41 -16.62
CA THR A 27 -4.33 -7.23 -15.53
C THR A 27 -4.60 -5.74 -15.29
N PRO A 28 -5.86 -5.27 -15.36
CA PRO A 28 -6.19 -3.88 -15.10
C PRO A 28 -5.91 -3.52 -13.64
N TYR A 29 -5.42 -2.30 -13.42
CA TYR A 29 -5.21 -1.74 -12.08
C TYR A 29 -6.41 -0.86 -11.69
N SER A 30 -6.83 -0.97 -10.44
CA SER A 30 -7.80 -0.05 -9.83
C SER A 30 -7.35 0.31 -8.42
N GLN A 31 -7.68 1.53 -7.97
CA GLN A 31 -7.34 2.01 -6.62
C GLN A 31 -8.62 2.43 -5.88
N PRO A 32 -9.44 1.46 -5.42
CA PRO A 32 -10.68 1.77 -4.72
C PRO A 32 -10.40 2.33 -3.31
N LYS A 33 -9.36 1.83 -2.64
CA LYS A 33 -8.99 2.23 -1.28
C LYS A 33 -8.12 3.49 -1.31
N TYR A 34 -8.47 4.49 -0.51
CA TYR A 34 -7.63 5.67 -0.30
C TYR A 34 -7.58 5.98 1.19
N VAL A 35 -6.38 6.17 1.73
CA VAL A 35 -6.18 6.51 3.14
C VAL A 35 -5.21 7.67 3.28
N THR A 36 -5.39 8.45 4.34
CA THR A 36 -4.41 9.46 4.75
C THR A 36 -4.17 9.32 6.24
N CYS A 37 -2.90 9.24 6.64
CA CYS A 37 -2.49 9.23 8.02
C CYS A 37 -1.52 10.38 8.27
N LEU A 38 -2.00 11.44 8.94
CA LEU A 38 -1.26 12.66 9.24
C LEU A 38 -0.78 12.64 10.68
N ASP A 39 0.53 12.62 10.85
CA ASP A 39 1.19 12.73 12.16
C ASP A 39 1.22 14.21 12.63
N LEU A 40 0.80 14.46 13.87
CA LEU A 40 0.72 15.79 14.51
C LEU A 40 1.72 15.94 15.66
N GLY A 41 2.80 15.14 15.67
CA GLY A 41 3.83 15.18 16.71
C GLY A 41 3.35 14.60 18.03
N ALA A 42 3.50 15.37 19.11
CA ALA A 42 3.07 14.98 20.46
C ALA A 42 1.54 14.98 20.65
N TRP A 43 0.79 15.52 19.69
CA TRP A 43 -0.68 15.51 19.72
C TRP A 43 -1.29 14.22 19.15
N GLY A 44 -0.45 13.28 18.72
CA GLY A 44 -0.84 12.02 18.09
C GLY A 44 -0.95 12.17 16.56
N ALA A 45 -1.96 11.56 15.94
CA ALA A 45 -2.18 11.61 14.49
C ALA A 45 -3.67 11.63 14.14
N VAL A 46 -4.00 11.79 12.85
CA VAL A 46 -5.35 11.60 12.31
C VAL A 46 -5.27 10.61 11.14
N TYR A 47 -6.10 9.57 11.18
CA TYR A 47 -6.25 8.59 10.12
C TYR A 47 -7.63 8.72 9.48
N THR A 48 -7.64 8.75 8.14
CA THR A 48 -8.85 8.87 7.33
C THR A 48 -8.89 7.79 6.26
N GLU A 49 -10.10 7.40 5.87
CA GLU A 49 -10.36 6.47 4.78
C GLU A 49 -11.35 7.05 3.79
N GLY A 50 -11.32 6.51 2.57
CA GLY A 50 -12.20 6.93 1.50
C GLY A 50 -11.70 8.17 0.79
N TRP A 51 -12.18 8.34 -0.45
CA TRP A 51 -11.88 9.53 -1.25
C TRP A 51 -12.47 10.81 -0.65
N ASP A 52 -13.52 10.66 0.14
CA ASP A 52 -14.18 11.68 0.97
C ASP A 52 -13.50 11.93 2.33
N ARG A 53 -12.47 11.15 2.70
CA ARG A 53 -11.63 11.32 3.91
C ARG A 53 -12.41 11.29 5.22
N GLN A 54 -13.16 10.22 5.42
CA GLN A 54 -13.84 9.96 6.69
C GLN A 54 -12.81 9.71 7.79
N VAL A 55 -12.87 10.48 8.88
CA VAL A 55 -12.00 10.25 10.06
C VAL A 55 -12.37 8.92 10.71
N LYS A 56 -11.37 8.04 10.86
CA LYS A 56 -11.53 6.71 11.47
C LYS A 56 -10.80 6.57 12.79
N LEU A 57 -9.58 7.12 12.90
CA LEU A 57 -8.81 7.12 14.15
C LEU A 57 -8.18 8.49 14.38
N ILE A 58 -7.97 8.84 15.66
CA ILE A 58 -7.32 10.09 16.08
C ILE A 58 -6.34 9.84 17.24
N LYS A 59 -5.49 10.82 17.51
CA LYS A 59 -4.54 10.84 18.63
C LYS A 59 -3.61 9.63 18.65
N GLU A 60 -3.45 8.96 19.79
CA GLU A 60 -2.50 7.88 20.01
C GLU A 60 -2.77 6.65 19.14
N GLU A 61 -4.03 6.29 18.91
CA GLU A 61 -4.37 5.12 18.08
C GLU A 61 -3.95 5.33 16.62
N ALA A 62 -4.24 6.51 16.07
CA ALA A 62 -3.77 6.87 14.74
C ALA A 62 -2.23 6.95 14.68
N LYS A 63 -1.58 7.42 15.75
CA LYS A 63 -0.11 7.52 15.84
C LYS A 63 0.54 6.15 15.88
N ALA A 64 -0.04 5.22 16.63
CA ALA A 64 0.39 3.82 16.67
C ALA A 64 0.28 3.17 15.28
N LEU A 65 -0.86 3.35 14.60
CA LEU A 65 -1.04 2.87 13.23
C LEU A 65 -0.03 3.50 12.27
N LYS A 66 0.19 4.81 12.33
CA LYS A 66 1.20 5.51 11.52
C LYS A 66 2.60 4.94 11.71
N THR A 67 2.94 4.64 12.96
CA THR A 67 4.22 4.06 13.33
C THR A 67 4.37 2.68 12.69
N GLN A 68 3.37 1.79 12.82
CA GLN A 68 3.39 0.48 12.16
C GLN A 68 3.51 0.57 10.63
N ILE A 69 2.77 1.49 10.00
CA ILE A 69 2.90 1.74 8.55
C ILE A 69 4.34 2.08 8.20
N ASN A 70 4.93 3.03 8.93
CA ASN A 70 6.25 3.58 8.65
C ASN A 70 7.42 2.68 9.04
N THR A 71 7.23 1.71 9.93
CA THR A 71 8.30 0.83 10.44
C THR A 71 8.19 -0.61 9.97
N LEU A 72 7.01 -1.05 9.54
CA LEU A 72 6.75 -2.44 9.19
C LEU A 72 6.14 -2.60 7.80
N TRP A 73 5.01 -1.92 7.53
CA TRP A 73 4.18 -2.29 6.37
C TRP A 73 4.74 -1.82 5.01
N ILE A 74 5.39 -0.65 4.98
CA ILE A 74 5.91 -0.09 3.72
C ILE A 74 7.31 -0.60 3.36
N TYR A 75 7.97 -1.31 4.28
CA TYR A 75 9.28 -1.86 3.99
C TYR A 75 9.15 -3.15 3.17
N PRO A 76 10.09 -3.38 2.23
CA PRO A 76 10.11 -4.63 1.48
C PRO A 76 10.30 -5.82 2.42
N PRO A 77 9.83 -7.02 2.02
CA PRO A 77 10.07 -8.23 2.79
C PRO A 77 11.58 -8.50 2.89
N ALA A 78 11.95 -9.45 3.76
CA ALA A 78 13.31 -9.97 3.81
C ALA A 78 13.80 -10.32 2.40
N ALA A 79 15.11 -10.18 2.16
CA ALA A 79 15.76 -10.44 0.87
C ALA A 79 15.83 -11.96 0.54
N ASP A 80 14.70 -12.63 0.62
CA ASP A 80 14.47 -14.01 0.24
C ASP A 80 13.68 -14.02 -1.09
N ARG A 81 14.21 -14.76 -2.07
CA ARG A 81 13.68 -14.76 -3.44
C ARG A 81 12.24 -15.26 -3.50
N ALA A 82 11.93 -16.34 -2.77
CA ALA A 82 10.60 -16.95 -2.80
C ALA A 82 9.56 -16.00 -2.20
N THR A 83 9.88 -15.41 -1.05
CA THR A 83 9.03 -14.42 -0.36
C THR A 83 8.81 -13.17 -1.21
N ALA A 84 9.87 -12.65 -1.85
CA ALA A 84 9.78 -11.47 -2.70
C ALA A 84 8.90 -11.73 -3.94
N LEU A 85 9.05 -12.88 -4.60
CA LEU A 85 8.22 -13.27 -5.75
C LEU A 85 6.75 -13.46 -5.38
N ALA A 86 6.47 -14.15 -4.26
CA ALA A 86 5.10 -14.32 -3.78
C ALA A 86 4.44 -12.97 -3.46
N SER A 87 5.19 -12.04 -2.88
CA SER A 87 4.70 -10.69 -2.54
C SER A 87 4.45 -9.79 -3.75
N ALA A 88 4.85 -10.21 -4.96
CA ALA A 88 4.68 -9.46 -6.21
C ALA A 88 3.35 -9.73 -6.92
N ASP A 89 2.53 -10.68 -6.44
CA ASP A 89 1.24 -11.01 -7.02
C ASP A 89 0.30 -9.78 -7.03
N PRO A 90 -0.16 -9.30 -8.22
CA PRO A 90 -1.06 -8.16 -8.33
C PRO A 90 -2.45 -8.39 -7.71
N MET A 91 -2.83 -9.65 -7.45
CA MET A 91 -4.13 -9.99 -6.87
C MET A 91 -4.16 -9.90 -5.34
N ILE A 92 -3.02 -9.69 -4.68
CA ILE A 92 -2.97 -9.47 -3.22
C ILE A 92 -3.68 -8.15 -2.89
N PRO A 93 -4.78 -8.18 -2.10
CA PRO A 93 -5.47 -6.97 -1.70
C PRO A 93 -4.56 -6.03 -0.92
N VAL A 94 -4.65 -4.72 -1.19
CA VAL A 94 -4.00 -3.71 -0.34
C VAL A 94 -4.89 -3.50 0.88
N ALA A 95 -4.42 -4.01 2.02
CA ALA A 95 -5.12 -4.00 3.29
C ALA A 95 -5.45 -2.60 3.80
#